data_AF-A0AAP9S7Y7-F1
#
_entry.id   AF-A0AAP9S7Y7-F1
#
_cell.length_a   1.000
_cell.length_b   1.000
_cell.length_c   1.000
_cell.angle_alpha   90.00
_cell.angle_beta   90.00
_cell.angle_gamma   90.00
#
_symmetry.space_group_name_H-M   'P 1'
#
loop_
_entity.id
_entity.type
_entity.pdbx_description
1 polymer ?
#
loop_
_entity_poly.entity_id
_entity_poly.type
_entity_poly.pdbx_seq_one_letter_code
_entity_poly.pdbx_strand_id
1 'polypeptide(L)'
;MVRPPIGPSAQIRNRKQCEKGDDILRHQLVSAGIECLHQECYCENTGNVCYYCVKGNAVEIKKITVEIENNLSVGRLFDMDVLDENGTHIERMEIGESPRTCLLCGNPAKECARSRTHSVAELEQTTKELLLKKFQEQDSRRIAELACRSLLYEVCTDGNGNSPGTSKRNLSQTALGRKNCRL
;
A
#
# COMPACT_ATOMS: atom_id res chain seq x y z
N MET A 1 -7.30 -7.15 7.79
CA MET A 1 -7.96 -7.57 6.53
C MET A 1 -8.06 -6.35 5.65
N VAL A 2 -7.62 -6.35 4.39
CA VAL A 2 -7.76 -5.20 3.47
C VAL A 2 -8.69 -5.59 2.31
N ARG A 3 -9.85 -4.95 2.14
CA ARG A 3 -10.77 -5.22 1.00
C ARG A 3 -11.04 -3.99 0.11
N PRO A 4 -10.77 -4.02 -1.20
CA PRO A 4 -11.29 -3.03 -2.14
C PRO A 4 -12.68 -3.42 -2.69
N PRO A 5 -13.50 -2.46 -3.18
CA PRO A 5 -14.83 -2.73 -3.74
C PRO A 5 -14.75 -3.47 -5.10
N ILE A 6 -15.68 -4.40 -5.34
CA ILE A 6 -15.71 -5.29 -6.51
C ILE A 6 -16.83 -4.86 -7.49
N GLY A 7 -16.47 -4.72 -8.78
CA GLY A 7 -17.39 -4.61 -9.91
C GLY A 7 -17.05 -5.64 -11.01
N PRO A 8 -18.00 -6.05 -11.88
CA PRO A 8 -17.90 -7.26 -12.71
C PRO A 8 -16.94 -7.19 -13.92
N SER A 9 -16.26 -6.06 -14.14
CA SER A 9 -15.40 -5.81 -15.30
C SER A 9 -13.89 -6.01 -15.01
N ALA A 10 -13.54 -6.56 -13.84
CA ALA A 10 -12.21 -6.52 -13.23
C ALA A 10 -11.18 -7.55 -13.76
N GLN A 11 -11.16 -7.87 -15.06
CA GLN A 11 -10.24 -8.87 -15.61
C GLN A 11 -8.78 -8.36 -15.80
N ILE A 12 -8.51 -7.08 -15.58
CA ILE A 12 -7.14 -6.52 -15.54
C ILE A 12 -7.11 -5.38 -14.50
N ARG A 13 -6.87 -5.67 -13.21
CA ARG A 13 -6.58 -4.61 -12.22
C ARG A 13 -5.69 -5.04 -11.05
N ASN A 14 -4.39 -4.91 -11.32
CA ASN A 14 -3.29 -4.42 -10.49
C ASN A 14 -2.98 -5.12 -9.15
N ARG A 15 -2.13 -6.16 -9.24
CA ARG A 15 -1.15 -6.56 -8.21
C ARG A 15 -0.54 -5.36 -7.47
N LYS A 16 -0.22 -4.29 -8.20
CA LYS A 16 0.33 -3.03 -7.68
C LYS A 16 -0.52 -2.35 -6.60
N GLN A 17 -1.84 -2.50 -6.63
CA GLN A 17 -2.71 -1.93 -5.60
C GLN A 17 -2.56 -2.67 -4.28
N CYS A 18 -2.51 -4.01 -4.33
CA CYS A 18 -2.26 -4.87 -3.18
C CYS A 18 -0.88 -4.58 -2.59
N GLU A 19 0.15 -4.60 -3.44
CA GLU A 19 1.54 -4.26 -3.07
C GLU A 19 1.61 -2.89 -2.40
N LYS A 20 0.82 -1.91 -2.86
CA LYS A 20 0.84 -0.58 -2.27
C LYS A 20 0.19 -0.52 -0.89
N GLY A 21 -0.95 -1.19 -0.71
CA GLY A 21 -1.59 -1.28 0.61
C GLY A 21 -0.68 -1.99 1.61
N ASP A 22 -0.05 -3.07 1.14
CA ASP A 22 0.95 -3.84 1.88
C ASP A 22 2.13 -3.00 2.34
N ASP A 23 2.79 -2.32 1.40
CA ASP A 23 3.92 -1.42 1.66
C ASP A 23 3.57 -0.35 2.70
N ILE A 24 2.38 0.27 2.58
CA ILE A 24 1.91 1.34 3.47
C ILE A 24 1.71 0.80 4.88
N LEU A 25 0.96 -0.29 5.03
CA LEU A 25 0.66 -0.86 6.34
C LEU A 25 1.96 -1.34 7.01
N ARG A 26 2.80 -2.07 6.28
CA ARG A 26 4.09 -2.56 6.78
C ARG A 26 4.99 -1.41 7.24
N HIS A 27 5.07 -0.32 6.48
CA HIS A 27 5.84 0.85 6.88
C HIS A 27 5.33 1.46 8.19
N GLN A 28 4.00 1.59 8.34
CA GLN A 28 3.41 2.16 9.56
C GLN A 28 3.60 1.25 10.77
N LEU A 29 3.43 -0.06 10.62
CA LEU A 29 3.70 -1.04 11.68
C LEU A 29 5.15 -0.97 12.17
N VAL A 30 6.12 -0.94 11.23
CA VAL A 30 7.55 -0.81 11.57
C VAL A 30 7.83 0.52 12.28
N SER A 31 7.25 1.63 11.79
CA SER A 31 7.42 2.95 12.40
C SER A 31 6.86 3.03 13.82
N ALA A 32 5.79 2.26 14.10
CA ALA A 32 5.19 2.13 15.42
C ALA A 32 5.88 1.09 16.32
N GLY A 33 6.92 0.40 15.84
CA GLY A 33 7.60 -0.67 16.59
C GLY A 33 6.77 -1.95 16.76
N ILE A 34 5.75 -2.14 15.91
CA ILE A 34 4.88 -3.32 15.93
C ILE A 34 5.50 -4.42 15.07
N GLU A 35 5.79 -5.56 15.70
CA GLU A 35 6.40 -6.72 15.04
C GLU A 35 5.35 -7.48 14.22
N CYS A 36 5.66 -7.77 12.97
CA CYS A 36 4.87 -8.65 12.11
C CYS A 36 5.36 -10.09 12.25
N LEU A 37 4.53 -10.96 12.83
CA LEU A 37 4.83 -12.37 13.07
C LEU A 37 4.57 -13.21 11.82
N HIS A 38 3.51 -12.89 11.07
CA HIS A 38 3.13 -13.61 9.86
C HIS A 38 2.38 -12.71 8.88
N GLN A 39 2.56 -12.98 7.59
CA GLN A 39 1.90 -12.24 6.52
C GLN A 39 1.61 -13.15 5.33
N GLU A 40 0.38 -13.07 4.81
CA GLU A 40 -0.04 -13.75 3.60
C GLU A 40 -0.84 -12.80 2.71
N CYS A 41 -0.53 -12.77 1.42
CA CYS A 41 -1.24 -11.94 0.44
C CYS A 41 -1.69 -12.78 -0.74
N TYR A 42 -2.96 -12.63 -1.10
CA TYR A 42 -3.62 -13.31 -2.21
C TYR A 42 -4.09 -12.27 -3.22
N CYS A 43 -3.88 -12.57 -4.50
CA CYS A 43 -4.30 -11.71 -5.61
C CYS A 43 -5.20 -12.53 -6.54
N GLU A 44 -6.49 -12.57 -6.22
CA GLU A 44 -7.47 -13.40 -6.91
C GLU A 44 -8.43 -12.56 -7.76
N ASN A 45 -9.17 -13.21 -8.66
CA ASN A 45 -10.20 -12.55 -9.46
C ASN A 45 -11.34 -11.95 -8.61
N THR A 46 -11.51 -12.44 -7.38
CA THR A 46 -12.48 -11.92 -6.40
C THR A 46 -11.95 -10.72 -5.61
N GLY A 47 -10.71 -10.28 -5.88
CA GLY A 47 -10.06 -9.17 -5.21
C GLY A 47 -8.76 -9.57 -4.53
N ASN A 48 -7.98 -8.55 -4.18
CA ASN A 48 -6.73 -8.73 -3.47
C ASN A 48 -6.97 -8.65 -1.95
N VAL A 49 -6.34 -9.54 -1.19
CA VAL A 49 -6.45 -9.59 0.27
C VAL A 49 -5.08 -9.87 0.88
N CYS A 50 -4.74 -9.14 1.94
CA CYS A 50 -3.59 -9.47 2.79
C CYS A 50 -4.04 -9.71 4.24
N TYR A 51 -3.46 -10.73 4.85
CA TYR A 51 -3.59 -11.10 6.25
C TYR A 51 -2.27 -10.82 6.97
N TYR A 52 -2.38 -10.30 8.18
CA TYR A 52 -1.28 -9.92 9.03
C TYR A 52 -1.52 -10.47 10.43
N CYS A 53 -0.55 -11.20 10.97
CA CYS A 53 -0.45 -11.51 12.39
C CYS A 53 0.65 -10.64 12.97
N VAL A 54 0.31 -9.80 13.94
CA VAL A 54 1.20 -8.79 14.50
C VAL A 54 1.19 -8.86 16.03
N LYS A 55 2.31 -8.51 16.64
CA LYS A 55 2.46 -8.44 18.09
C LYS A 55 2.22 -7.00 18.56
N GLY A 56 1.04 -6.71 19.07
CA GLY A 56 0.67 -5.38 19.56
C GLY A 56 -0.76 -5.32 20.07
N ASN A 57 -1.14 -4.16 20.64
CA ASN A 57 -2.50 -3.93 21.11
C ASN A 57 -3.45 -3.71 19.91
N ALA A 58 -4.57 -4.43 19.86
CA ALA A 58 -5.52 -4.36 18.76
C ALA A 58 -6.11 -2.95 18.55
N VAL A 59 -6.32 -2.18 19.62
CA VAL A 59 -6.83 -0.79 19.56
C VAL A 59 -5.79 0.13 18.93
N GLU A 60 -4.51 -0.01 19.29
CA GLU A 60 -3.42 0.77 18.69
C GLU A 60 -3.26 0.46 17.20
N ILE A 61 -3.28 -0.82 16.84
CA ILE A 61 -3.24 -1.27 15.43
C ILE A 61 -4.45 -0.71 14.68
N LYS A 62 -5.64 -0.74 15.28
CA LYS A 62 -6.85 -0.18 14.66
C LYS A 62 -6.69 1.31 14.39
N LYS A 63 -6.15 2.09 15.32
CA LYS A 63 -5.86 3.52 15.10
C LYS A 63 -4.95 3.74 13.89
N ILE A 64 -3.86 2.98 13.77
CA ILE A 64 -2.95 3.05 12.62
C ILE A 64 -3.70 2.76 11.31
N THR A 65 -4.52 1.70 11.28
CA THR A 65 -5.27 1.35 10.08
C THR A 65 -6.28 2.43 9.68
N VAL A 66 -6.98 3.03 10.64
CA VAL A 66 -7.93 4.12 10.38
C VAL A 66 -7.21 5.40 9.95
N GLU A 67 -6.02 5.68 10.48
CA GLU A 67 -5.19 6.79 10.04
C GLU A 67 -4.79 6.63 8.57
N ILE A 68 -4.38 5.42 8.16
CA ILE A 68 -4.09 5.09 6.76
C ILE A 68 -5.33 5.36 5.89
N GLU A 69 -6.50 4.86 6.29
CA GLU A 69 -7.75 5.03 5.55
C GLU A 69 -8.14 6.50 5.39
N ASN A 70 -8.02 7.29 6.45
CA ASN A 70 -8.51 8.67 6.49
C ASN A 70 -7.53 9.66 5.83
N ASN A 71 -6.23 9.48 6.04
CA ASN A 71 -5.23 10.51 5.70
C ASN A 71 -4.50 10.27 4.38
N LEU A 72 -4.55 9.05 3.83
CA LEU A 72 -3.96 8.77 2.53
C LEU A 72 -5.04 8.72 1.44
N SER A 73 -4.81 9.45 0.34
CA SER A 73 -5.74 9.49 -0.80
C SER A 73 -6.10 8.09 -1.34
N VAL A 74 -5.09 7.24 -1.51
CA VAL A 74 -5.27 5.82 -1.89
C VAL A 74 -5.74 4.95 -0.70
N GLY A 75 -5.50 5.41 0.53
CA GLY A 75 -5.92 4.74 1.77
C GLY A 75 -7.43 4.53 1.85
N ARG A 76 -8.21 5.47 1.31
CA ARG A 76 -9.67 5.37 1.19
C ARG A 76 -10.17 4.20 0.34
N LEU A 77 -9.30 3.53 -0.42
CA LEU A 77 -9.62 2.32 -1.19
C LEU A 77 -9.40 1.02 -0.41
N PHE A 78 -8.75 1.10 0.75
CA PHE A 78 -8.46 -0.05 1.60
C PHE A 78 -9.52 -0.18 2.69
N ASP A 79 -10.06 -1.36 2.88
CA ASP A 79 -10.97 -1.68 3.99
C ASP A 79 -10.21 -2.48 5.04
N MET A 80 -9.64 -1.79 6.04
CA MET A 80 -8.69 -2.35 7.00
C MET A 80 -9.34 -2.80 8.32
N ASP A 81 -9.62 -4.08 8.45
CA ASP A 81 -10.14 -4.68 9.69
C ASP A 81 -9.05 -5.24 10.59
N VAL A 82 -9.27 -5.09 11.90
CA VAL A 82 -8.41 -5.60 12.97
C VAL A 82 -9.26 -6.47 13.88
N LEU A 83 -8.74 -7.65 14.20
CA LEU A 83 -9.31 -8.57 15.17
C LEU A 83 -8.42 -8.58 16.41
N ASP A 84 -9.01 -8.71 17.59
CA ASP A 84 -8.27 -8.95 18.83
C ASP A 84 -7.85 -10.42 18.98
N GLU A 85 -7.21 -10.75 20.10
CA GLU A 85 -6.76 -12.11 20.44
C GLU A 85 -7.91 -13.12 20.60
N ASN A 86 -9.14 -12.65 20.81
CA ASN A 86 -10.35 -13.46 20.91
C ASN A 86 -11.05 -13.60 19.55
N GLY A 87 -10.53 -12.98 18.49
CA GLY A 87 -11.14 -12.94 17.16
C GLY A 87 -12.26 -11.91 17.02
N THR A 88 -12.40 -11.00 17.99
CA THR A 88 -13.42 -9.93 17.98
C THR A 88 -12.95 -8.77 17.12
N HIS A 89 -13.83 -8.27 16.26
CA HIS A 89 -13.55 -7.10 15.42
C HIS A 89 -13.54 -5.83 16.26
N ILE A 90 -12.49 -5.01 16.09
CA ILE A 90 -12.44 -3.67 16.69
C ILE A 90 -13.09 -2.67 15.74
N GLU A 91 -14.22 -2.12 16.16
CA GLU A 91 -14.97 -1.12 15.39
C GLU A 91 -14.32 0.27 15.45
N ARG A 92 -14.66 1.12 14.47
CA ARG A 92 -14.20 2.53 14.46
C ARG A 92 -14.72 3.33 15.66
N MET A 93 -15.96 3.04 16.08
CA MET A 93 -16.58 3.76 17.20
C MET A 93 -15.88 3.48 18.53
N GLU A 94 -15.33 2.28 18.71
CA GLU A 94 -14.60 1.90 19.92
C GLU A 94 -13.33 2.74 20.13
N ILE A 95 -12.77 3.28 19.04
CA ILE A 95 -11.58 4.16 19.09
C ILE A 95 -11.93 5.65 18.98
N GLY A 96 -13.22 6.01 19.06
CA GLY A 96 -13.70 7.39 18.97
C GLY A 96 -13.76 7.95 17.55
N GLU A 97 -13.61 7.12 16.52
CA GLU A 97 -13.62 7.52 15.11
C GLU A 97 -15.02 7.44 14.50
N SER A 98 -15.33 8.37 13.60
CA SER A 98 -16.61 8.35 12.91
C SER A 98 -16.73 7.15 11.94
N PRO A 99 -17.95 6.75 11.57
CA PRO A 99 -18.15 5.78 10.50
C PRO A 99 -17.49 6.23 9.19
N ARG A 100 -17.16 5.25 8.35
CA ARG A 100 -16.55 5.51 7.04
C ARG A 100 -17.49 6.36 6.16
N THR A 101 -16.95 7.40 5.57
CA THR A 101 -17.67 8.25 4.62
C THR A 101 -17.59 7.69 3.21
N CYS A 102 -18.61 7.98 2.40
CA CYS A 102 -18.72 7.55 1.01
C CYS A 102 -17.61 8.19 0.18
N LEU A 103 -17.05 7.40 -0.75
CA LEU A 103 -15.96 7.84 -1.62
C LEU A 103 -16.35 9.02 -2.53
N LEU A 104 -17.64 9.11 -2.88
CA LEU A 104 -18.15 10.07 -3.86
C LEU A 104 -18.78 11.32 -3.22
N CYS A 105 -19.61 11.15 -2.19
CA CYS A 105 -20.42 12.24 -1.65
C CYS A 105 -20.15 12.59 -0.18
N GLY A 106 -19.29 11.85 0.53
CA GLY A 106 -18.97 12.13 1.93
C GLY A 106 -20.03 11.72 2.96
N ASN A 107 -21.25 11.36 2.55
CA ASN A 107 -22.28 10.80 3.45
C ASN A 107 -21.85 9.44 4.02
N PRO A 108 -22.51 8.90 5.07
CA PRO A 108 -22.18 7.58 5.61
C PRO A 108 -22.16 6.50 4.52
N ALA A 109 -21.02 5.80 4.37
CA ALA A 109 -20.82 4.85 3.26
C ALA A 109 -21.83 3.69 3.29
N LYS A 110 -22.23 3.23 4.49
CA LYS A 110 -23.23 2.17 4.68
C LYS A 110 -24.60 2.56 4.10
N GLU A 111 -24.99 3.82 4.21
CA GLU A 111 -26.26 4.32 3.68
C GLU A 111 -26.23 4.38 2.16
N CYS A 112 -25.16 4.93 1.58
CA CYS A 112 -24.99 4.97 0.12
C CYS A 112 -24.98 3.57 -0.50
N ALA A 113 -24.32 2.60 0.15
CA ALA A 113 -24.28 1.22 -0.30
C ALA A 113 -25.66 0.56 -0.26
N ARG A 114 -26.41 0.74 0.85
CA ARG A 114 -27.76 0.18 1.01
C ARG A 114 -28.75 0.77 -0.01
N SER A 115 -28.69 2.08 -0.21
CA SER A 115 -29.60 2.82 -1.10
C SER A 115 -29.17 2.77 -2.56
N ARG A 116 -28.01 2.16 -2.88
CA ARG A 116 -27.39 2.19 -4.21
C ARG A 116 -27.35 3.60 -4.80
N THR A 117 -27.00 4.58 -3.97
CA THR A 117 -27.04 6.00 -4.32
C THR A 117 -26.16 6.33 -5.52
N HIS A 118 -25.08 5.58 -5.71
CA HIS A 118 -24.14 5.74 -6.81
C HIS A 118 -24.07 4.48 -7.65
N SER A 119 -23.85 4.67 -8.95
CA SER A 119 -23.63 3.57 -9.88
C SER A 119 -22.26 2.92 -9.67
N VAL A 120 -22.14 1.65 -10.08
CA VAL A 120 -20.86 0.94 -10.09
C VAL A 120 -19.85 1.66 -10.98
N ALA A 121 -20.29 2.23 -12.11
CA ALA A 121 -19.43 2.96 -13.04
C ALA A 121 -18.79 4.20 -12.41
N GLU A 122 -19.54 4.98 -11.62
CA GLU A 122 -18.99 6.13 -10.88
C GLU A 122 -17.95 5.71 -9.86
N LEU A 123 -18.23 4.66 -9.07
CA LEU A 123 -17.29 4.12 -8.09
C LEU A 123 -16.01 3.59 -8.75
N GLU A 124 -16.16 2.85 -9.85
CA GLU A 124 -15.02 2.35 -10.63
C GLU A 124 -14.20 3.51 -11.21
N GLN A 125 -14.84 4.56 -11.72
CA GLN A 125 -14.17 5.71 -12.29
C GLN A 125 -13.36 6.49 -11.25
N THR A 126 -13.96 6.82 -10.10
CA THR A 126 -13.24 7.50 -9.02
C THR A 126 -12.10 6.64 -8.46
N THR A 127 -12.30 5.33 -8.35
CA THR A 127 -11.23 4.40 -7.96
C THR A 127 -10.06 4.43 -8.94
N LYS A 128 -10.35 4.45 -10.25
CA LYS A 128 -9.33 4.58 -11.31
C LYS A 128 -8.53 5.87 -11.16
N GLU A 129 -9.22 6.99 -11.00
CA GLU A 129 -8.61 8.32 -10.90
C GLU A 129 -7.65 8.41 -9.71
N LEU A 130 -8.06 7.90 -8.53
CA LEU A 130 -7.21 7.87 -7.34
C LEU A 130 -5.95 7.02 -7.55
N LEU A 131 -6.09 5.84 -8.15
CA LEU A 131 -4.96 4.96 -8.44
C LEU A 131 -4.01 5.56 -9.49
N LEU A 132 -4.55 6.09 -10.59
CA LEU A 132 -3.76 6.71 -11.65
C LEU A 132 -2.97 7.89 -11.12
N LYS A 133 -3.62 8.80 -10.38
CA LYS A 133 -2.95 9.93 -9.75
C LYS A 133 -1.81 9.46 -8.86
N LYS A 134 -2.04 8.42 -8.04
CA LYS A 134 -1.02 7.91 -7.12
C LYS A 134 0.19 7.30 -7.84
N PHE A 135 -0.03 6.54 -8.91
CA PHE A 135 1.06 5.94 -9.68
C PHE A 135 1.81 6.99 -10.50
N GLN A 136 1.12 7.97 -11.09
CA GLN A 136 1.76 9.10 -11.77
C GLN A 136 2.68 9.90 -10.85
N GLU A 137 2.24 10.19 -9.62
CA GLU A 137 3.08 10.84 -8.60
C GLU A 137 4.33 10.02 -8.27
N GLN A 138 4.22 8.70 -8.17
CA GLN A 138 5.35 7.82 -7.89
C GLN A 138 6.32 7.73 -9.07
N ASP A 139 5.80 7.55 -10.28
CA ASP A 139 6.59 7.44 -11.49
C ASP A 139 7.35 8.75 -11.73
N SER A 140 6.70 9.90 -11.55
CA SER A 140 7.34 11.22 -11.65
C SER A 140 8.51 11.37 -10.67
N ARG A 141 8.33 10.98 -9.40
CA ARG A 141 9.40 11.02 -8.39
C ARG A 141 10.57 10.11 -8.76
N ARG A 142 10.28 8.89 -9.21
CA ARG A 142 11.30 7.91 -9.58
C ARG A 142 12.08 8.33 -10.82
N ILE A 143 11.40 8.89 -11.81
CA ILE A 143 12.05 9.44 -13.01
C ILE A 143 12.98 10.59 -12.59
N ALA A 144 12.53 11.51 -11.74
CA ALA A 144 13.36 12.60 -11.25
C ALA A 144 14.58 12.10 -10.47
N GLU A 145 14.40 11.12 -9.57
CA GLU A 145 15.50 10.50 -8.81
C GLU A 145 16.54 9.86 -9.74
N LEU A 146 16.08 9.03 -10.69
CA LEU A 146 16.96 8.35 -11.63
C LEU A 146 17.68 9.32 -12.56
N ALA A 147 17.01 10.38 -13.01
CA ALA A 147 17.61 11.44 -13.82
C ALA A 147 18.72 12.16 -13.03
N CYS A 148 18.45 12.59 -11.79
CA CYS A 148 19.45 13.19 -10.92
C CYS A 148 20.64 12.25 -10.69
N ARG A 149 20.37 10.96 -10.45
CA ARG A 149 21.43 9.96 -10.24
C ARG A 149 22.26 9.73 -11.51
N SER A 150 21.64 9.73 -12.68
CA SER A 150 22.33 9.60 -13.96
C SER A 150 23.27 10.78 -14.21
N LEU A 151 22.79 12.01 -13.96
CA LEU A 151 23.61 13.23 -14.09
C LEU A 151 24.81 13.20 -13.14
N LEU A 152 24.63 12.73 -11.90
CA LEU A 152 25.74 12.58 -10.96
C LEU A 152 26.76 11.52 -11.42
N TYR A 153 26.30 10.39 -11.97
CA TYR A 153 27.21 9.37 -12.49
C TYR A 153 28.02 9.86 -13.69
N GLU A 154 27.40 10.63 -14.59
CA GLU A 154 28.08 11.25 -15.73
C GLU A 154 29.24 12.13 -15.25
N VAL A 155 28.95 13.07 -14.34
CA VAL A 155 29.95 13.99 -13.73
C VAL A 155 31.08 13.26 -12.98
N CYS A 156 30.78 12.09 -12.40
CA CYS A 156 31.80 11.29 -11.70
C CYS A 156 32.69 10.49 -12.66
N THR A 157 32.33 10.38 -13.94
CA THR A 157 33.06 9.60 -14.95
C THR A 157 33.81 10.45 -15.97
N ASP A 158 33.49 11.74 -16.09
CA ASP A 158 34.04 12.66 -17.08
C ASP A 158 35.07 13.65 -16.47
N GLY A 159 36.06 13.15 -15.73
CA GLY A 159 37.06 14.09 -15.19
C GLY A 159 38.23 13.54 -14.42
N ASN A 160 38.98 12.56 -14.95
CA ASN A 160 40.45 12.67 -15.15
C ASN A 160 41.00 11.36 -15.74
N GLY A 161 41.82 11.47 -16.78
CA GLY A 161 42.59 10.37 -17.36
C GLY A 161 43.72 9.88 -16.47
N ASN A 162 43.40 9.39 -15.27
CA ASN A 162 44.34 8.65 -14.46
C ASN A 162 43.57 7.51 -13.80
N SER A 163 43.62 6.32 -14.39
CA SER A 163 43.21 5.09 -13.72
C SER A 163 44.08 4.92 -12.46
N PRO A 164 43.56 5.05 -11.22
CA PRO A 164 44.20 4.38 -10.11
C PRO A 164 43.68 2.95 -10.18
N GLY A 165 44.61 2.00 -10.19
CA GLY A 165 44.34 0.59 -10.42
C GLY A 165 43.15 0.05 -9.65
N THR A 166 42.67 -1.08 -10.17
CA THR A 166 41.99 -2.15 -9.46
C THR A 166 42.48 -2.34 -8.02
N SER A 167 42.06 -1.45 -7.10
CA SER A 167 42.07 -1.75 -5.69
C SER A 167 40.84 -2.57 -5.47
N LYS A 168 41.07 -3.89 -5.42
CA LYS A 168 40.17 -4.90 -4.89
C LYS A 168 39.73 -4.47 -3.48
N ARG A 169 38.78 -3.54 -3.39
CA ARG A 169 38.00 -3.35 -2.16
C ARG A 169 36.95 -4.43 -2.19
N ASN A 170 37.16 -5.43 -1.34
CA ASN A 170 36.17 -6.42 -0.94
C ASN A 170 34.87 -5.71 -0.58
N LEU A 171 33.98 -5.54 -1.56
CA LEU A 171 32.55 -5.60 -1.31
C LEU A 171 32.29 -7.06 -1.04
N SER A 172 32.42 -7.43 0.23
CA SER A 172 32.00 -8.71 0.76
C SER A 172 30.63 -9.01 0.18
N GLN A 173 30.59 -10.10 -0.58
CA GLN A 173 29.39 -10.81 -0.93
C GLN A 173 28.53 -10.94 0.34
N THR A 174 27.39 -10.27 0.36
CA THR A 174 26.19 -10.83 0.98
C THR A 174 25.16 -10.94 -0.14
N ALA A 175 25.06 -12.18 -0.61
CA ALA A 175 24.13 -12.71 -1.60
C ALA A 175 22.71 -12.16 -1.39
N LEU A 176 22.07 -11.71 -2.48
CA LEU A 176 21.01 -12.48 -3.14
C LEU A 176 20.05 -13.21 -2.17
N GLY A 177 18.89 -12.59 -1.99
CA GLY A 177 17.66 -13.23 -1.53
C GLY A 177 16.47 -12.88 -2.41
N ARG A 178 16.66 -12.64 -3.72
CA ARG A 178 15.54 -12.68 -4.68
C ARG A 178 15.17 -14.15 -4.87
N LYS A 179 14.25 -14.65 -4.05
CA LYS A 179 13.57 -15.92 -4.37
C LYS A 179 12.64 -15.65 -5.55
N ASN A 180 12.99 -16.28 -6.66
CA ASN A 180 12.16 -16.47 -7.84
C ASN A 180 10.81 -17.06 -7.42
N CYS A 181 9.71 -16.38 -7.70
CA CYS A 181 8.40 -17.02 -7.78
C CYS A 181 8.10 -17.21 -9.27
N ARG A 182 8.30 -18.44 -9.74
CA ARG A 182 7.82 -18.96 -11.01
C ARG A 182 6.94 -20.16 -10.67
N LEU A 183 5.80 -20.23 -11.37
CA LEU A 183 4.65 -21.13 -11.27
C LEU A 183 3.60 -20.66 -10.26
#